data_AF-A0A088TQE7-F1
#
_entry.id   AF-A0A088TQE7-F1
#
_cell.length_a   1.000
_cell.length_b   1.000
_cell.length_c   1.000
_cell.angle_alpha   90.00
_cell.angle_beta   90.00
_cell.angle_gamma   90.00
#
_symmetry.space_group_name_H-M   'P 1'
#
loop_
_entity.id
_entity.type
_entity.pdbx_description
1 polymer ?
#
loop_
_entity_poly.entity_id
_entity_poly.type
_entity_poly.pdbx_seq_one_letter_code
_entity_poly.pdbx_strand_id
1 'polypeptide(L)'
;MYTYPIDYDLFTAEEVSVIIEFLSLIEDANEKQVNPIVLSTKHREYRKIVNSIQMEKKIDHDFEKVSGYSIYKTIKKYQQKTS
;
A
#
# COMPACT_ATOMS: atom_id res chain seq x y z
N MET A 1 -13.82 -9.47 -7.86
CA MET A 1 -13.71 -8.38 -6.85
C MET A 1 -13.04 -8.97 -5.64
N TYR A 2 -11.80 -8.59 -5.37
CA TYR A 2 -11.08 -9.04 -4.18
C TYR A 2 -11.57 -8.25 -2.96
N THR A 3 -11.86 -8.95 -1.87
CA THR A 3 -12.24 -8.35 -0.61
C THR A 3 -10.95 -7.98 0.13
N TYR A 4 -10.65 -6.69 0.20
CA TYR A 4 -9.49 -6.22 0.94
C TYR A 4 -9.73 -6.33 2.45
N PRO A 5 -8.70 -6.66 3.24
CA PRO A 5 -8.75 -6.80 4.70
C PRO A 5 -8.75 -5.44 5.40
N ILE A 6 -9.58 -4.52 4.89
CA ILE A 6 -9.72 -3.17 5.41
C ILE A 6 -10.96 -3.15 6.29
N ASP A 7 -10.81 -2.65 7.51
CA ASP A 7 -11.93 -2.42 8.41
C ASP A 7 -12.65 -1.14 7.96
N TYR A 8 -13.73 -1.30 7.19
CA TYR A 8 -14.48 -0.19 6.63
C TYR A 8 -15.20 0.67 7.69
N ASP A 9 -15.30 0.20 8.94
CA ASP A 9 -15.83 1.00 10.05
C ASP A 9 -14.77 1.98 10.62
N LEU A 10 -13.48 1.74 10.34
CA LEU A 10 -12.36 2.56 10.80
C LEU A 10 -11.93 3.67 9.81
N PHE A 11 -12.43 3.65 8.57
CA PHE A 11 -12.01 4.57 7.52
C PHE A 11 -13.21 5.19 6.79
N THR A 12 -13.08 6.45 6.36
CA THR A 12 -14.08 7.05 5.45
C THR A 12 -13.99 6.45 4.05
N ALA A 13 -15.02 6.67 3.22
CA ALA A 13 -15.00 6.22 1.83
C ALA A 13 -13.82 6.81 1.03
N GLU A 14 -13.47 8.07 1.29
CA GLU A 14 -12.32 8.74 0.67
C GLU A 14 -11.01 8.08 1.10
N GLU A 15 -10.86 7.76 2.38
CA GLU A 15 -9.67 7.11 2.93
C GLU A 15 -9.49 5.69 2.37
N VAL A 16 -10.59 4.94 2.29
CA VAL A 16 -10.63 3.62 1.64
C VAL A 16 -10.16 3.71 0.19
N SER A 17 -10.63 4.72 -0.57
CA SER A 17 -10.20 4.92 -1.96
C SER A 17 -8.68 5.11 -2.06
N VAL A 18 -8.11 5.94 -1.19
CA VAL A 18 -6.65 6.17 -1.16
C VAL A 18 -5.88 4.90 -0.79
N ILE A 19 -6.38 4.10 0.14
CA ILE A 19 -5.76 2.82 0.49
C ILE A 19 -5.79 1.87 -0.72
N ILE A 20 -6.93 1.73 -1.40
CA ILE A 20 -7.06 0.86 -2.58
C ILE A 20 -6.13 1.31 -3.71
N GLU A 21 -6.11 2.62 -4.01
CA GLU A 21 -5.19 3.18 -5.00
C GLU A 21 -3.73 2.86 -4.69
N PHE A 22 -3.34 2.97 -3.41
CA PHE A 22 -1.99 2.65 -2.99
C PHE A 22 -1.67 1.15 -3.12
N LEU A 23 -2.58 0.27 -2.71
CA LEU A 23 -2.38 -1.19 -2.82
C LEU A 23 -2.26 -1.61 -4.29
N SER A 24 -3.11 -1.08 -5.17
CA SER A 24 -3.01 -1.34 -6.61
C SER A 24 -1.67 -0.85 -7.18
N LEU A 25 -1.17 0.30 -6.71
CA LEU A 25 0.15 0.78 -7.13
C LEU A 25 1.30 -0.12 -6.63
N ILE A 26 1.13 -0.81 -5.51
CA ILE A 26 2.10 -1.81 -5.03
C ILE A 26 2.09 -3.05 -5.93
N GLU A 27 0.93 -3.53 -6.38
CA GLU A 27 0.83 -4.62 -7.37
C GLU A 27 1.57 -4.23 -8.65
N ASP A 28 1.22 -3.06 -9.19
CA ASP A 28 1.85 -2.48 -10.37
C ASP A 28 3.38 -2.36 -10.23
N ALA A 29 3.86 -1.94 -9.06
CA ALA A 29 5.30 -1.78 -8.80
C ALA A 29 6.08 -3.10 -8.79
N ASN A 30 5.42 -4.24 -8.55
CA ASN A 30 6.02 -5.56 -8.61
C ASN A 30 5.96 -6.18 -10.01
N GLU A 31 4.88 -5.92 -10.77
CA GLU A 31 4.68 -6.47 -12.11
C GLU A 31 5.37 -5.65 -13.21
N LYS A 32 5.38 -4.32 -13.06
CA LYS A 32 5.92 -3.38 -14.05
C LYS A 32 6.70 -2.25 -13.38
N GLN A 33 7.29 -1.38 -14.20
CA GLN A 33 7.94 -0.17 -13.71
C GLN A 33 6.89 0.91 -13.41
N VAL A 34 6.95 1.47 -12.21
CA VAL A 34 6.14 2.64 -11.82
C VAL A 34 7.05 3.83 -11.53
N ASN A 35 6.51 5.05 -11.62
CA ASN A 35 7.23 6.25 -11.27
C ASN A 35 7.54 6.27 -9.76
N PRO A 36 8.82 6.28 -9.33
CA PRO A 36 9.20 6.25 -7.92
C PRO A 36 8.66 7.44 -7.12
N ILE A 37 8.50 8.61 -7.74
CA ILE A 37 7.97 9.83 -7.11
C ILE A 37 6.48 9.64 -6.79
N VAL A 38 5.72 9.05 -7.72
CA VAL A 38 4.29 8.76 -7.53
C VAL A 38 4.11 7.71 -6.43
N LEU A 39 4.88 6.62 -6.47
CA LEU A 39 4.85 5.57 -5.45
C LEU A 39 5.19 6.12 -4.05
N SER A 40 6.23 6.95 -3.94
CA SER A 40 6.62 7.59 -2.68
C SER A 40 5.54 8.55 -2.15
N THR A 41 4.91 9.31 -3.05
CA THR A 41 3.83 10.25 -2.69
C THR A 41 2.61 9.50 -2.16
N LYS A 42 2.15 8.47 -2.89
CA LYS A 42 1.01 7.64 -2.49
C LYS A 42 1.28 6.85 -1.21
N HIS A 43 2.50 6.34 -1.02
CA HIS A 43 2.90 5.73 0.24
C HIS A 43 2.80 6.69 1.43
N ARG A 44 3.17 7.97 1.25
CA ARG A 44 3.03 8.99 2.30
C ARG A 44 1.57 9.31 2.62
N GLU A 45 0.70 9.38 1.61
CA GLU A 45 -0.74 9.57 1.79
C GLU A 45 -1.36 8.40 2.56
N TYR A 46 -1.06 7.17 2.14
CA TYR A 46 -1.45 5.95 2.83
C TYR A 46 -1.05 5.96 4.31
N ARG A 47 0.23 6.26 4.63
CA ARG A 47 0.68 6.27 6.03
C ARG A 47 0.01 7.35 6.89
N LYS A 48 -0.40 8.47 6.30
CA LYS A 48 -1.15 9.52 7.03
C LYS A 48 -2.54 9.04 7.44
N ILE A 49 -3.18 8.22 6.61
CA ILE A 49 -4.51 7.65 6.88
C ILE A 49 -4.41 6.54 7.93
N VAL A 50 -3.48 5.61 7.73
CA VAL A 50 -3.35 4.46 8.65
C VAL A 50 -2.83 4.87 10.03
N ASN A 51 -1.90 5.84 10.07
CA ASN A 51 -1.40 6.49 11.29
C ASN A 51 -1.04 5.55 12.46
N SER A 52 -0.68 4.29 12.17
CA SER A 52 -0.43 3.25 13.18
C SER A 52 0.44 2.13 12.63
N ILE A 53 1.57 1.87 13.28
CA ILE A 53 2.51 0.81 12.88
C ILE A 53 1.87 -0.58 12.96
N GLN A 54 1.01 -0.83 13.96
CA GLN A 54 0.33 -2.11 14.09
C GLN A 54 -0.64 -2.33 12.94
N MET A 55 -1.35 -1.28 12.53
CA MET A 55 -2.30 -1.33 11.43
C MET A 55 -1.60 -1.45 10.07
N GLU A 56 -0.49 -0.74 9.86
CA GLU A 56 0.36 -0.91 8.66
C GLU A 56 0.82 -2.36 8.52
N LYS A 57 1.30 -2.98 9.60
CA LYS A 57 1.71 -4.40 9.60
C LYS A 57 0.55 -5.34 9.31
N LYS A 58 -0.63 -5.06 9.86
CA LYS A 58 -1.83 -5.87 9.61
C LYS A 58 -2.23 -5.80 8.14
N ILE A 59 -2.31 -4.59 7.58
CA ILE A 59 -2.64 -4.38 6.16
C ILE A 59 -1.60 -5.04 5.25
N ASP A 60 -0.30 -4.85 5.52
CA ASP A 60 0.78 -5.48 4.73
C ASP A 60 0.66 -7.01 4.72
N HIS A 61 0.47 -7.62 5.90
CA HIS A 61 0.33 -9.07 6.03
C HIS A 61 -0.93 -9.61 5.33
N ASP A 62 -2.08 -8.96 5.55
CA ASP A 62 -3.33 -9.44 4.99
C ASP A 62 -3.38 -9.19 3.47
N PHE A 63 -2.75 -8.12 2.99
CA PHE A 63 -2.53 -7.87 1.56
C PHE A 63 -1.60 -8.91 0.93
N GLU A 64 -0.44 -9.20 1.55
CA GLU A 64 0.51 -10.21 1.05
C GLU A 64 -0.12 -11.60 0.95
N LYS A 65 -1.04 -11.95 1.87
CA LYS A 65 -1.79 -13.21 1.80
C LYS A 65 -2.69 -13.33 0.56
N VAL A 66 -3.25 -12.23 0.08
CA VAL A 66 -4.20 -12.26 -1.05
C VAL A 66 -3.54 -11.97 -2.39
N SER A 67 -2.57 -11.05 -2.44
CA SER A 67 -1.90 -10.63 -3.68
C SER A 67 -0.56 -11.34 -3.92
N GLY A 68 0.08 -11.86 -2.86
CA GLY A 68 1.45 -12.36 -2.90
C GLY A 68 2.52 -11.24 -2.85
N TYR A 69 2.13 -9.97 -2.72
CA TYR A 69 3.05 -8.84 -2.67
C TYR A 69 3.10 -8.18 -1.28
N SER A 70 4.31 -7.83 -0.84
CA SER A 70 4.50 -7.08 0.42
C SER A 70 4.80 -5.61 0.12
N ILE A 71 4.01 -4.73 0.75
CA ILE A 71 4.18 -3.28 0.75
C ILE A 71 5.60 -2.92 1.22
N TYR A 72 6.04 -3.49 2.35
CA TYR A 72 7.36 -3.20 2.91
C TYR A 72 8.48 -3.55 1.95
N LYS A 73 8.46 -4.78 1.39
CA LYS A 73 9.51 -5.24 0.47
C LYS A 73 9.55 -4.39 -0.80
N THR A 74 8.38 -4.05 -1.35
CA THR A 74 8.28 -3.23 -2.56
C THR A 74 8.79 -1.81 -2.34
N ILE A 75 8.35 -1.13 -1.28
CA ILE A 75 8.83 0.22 -0.97
C ILE A 75 10.34 0.24 -0.72
N LYS A 76 10.86 -0.73 0.05
CA LYS A 76 12.30 -0.84 0.32
C LYS A 76 13.12 -1.00 -0.96
N LYS A 77 12.65 -1.82 -1.91
CA LYS A 77 13.29 -2.01 -3.23
C LYS A 77 13.34 -0.71 -4.04
N TYR A 78 12.27 0.09 -4.03
CA TYR A 78 12.22 1.36 -4.77
C TYR A 78 13.04 2.47 -4.10
N GLN A 79 13.11 2.50 -2.76
CA GLN A 79 13.97 3.43 -2.03
C GLN A 79 15.45 3.19 -2.34
N GLN A 80 15.88 1.94 -2.46
CA GLN A 80 17.27 1.59 -2.80
C GLN A 80 17.62 1.88 -4.27
N LYS A 81 16.65 1.80 -5.19
CA LYS A 81 16.86 2.10 -6.61
C LYS A 81 17.00 3.60 -6.93
N THR A 82 16.67 4.48 -5.99
CA THR A 82 16.69 5.94 -6.19
C THR A 82 17.96 6.59 -5.62
N SER A 83 18.97 5.78 -5.24
CA SER A 83 20.30 6.22 -4.78
C SER A 83 21.38 5.95 -5.81
#